data_AF-A0A377DG79-F1
#
_entry.id   AF-A0A377DG79-F1
#
_cell.length_a   1.000
_cell.length_b   1.000
_cell.length_c   1.000
_cell.angle_alpha   90.00
_cell.angle_beta   90.00
_cell.angle_gamma   90.00
#
_symmetry.space_group_name_H-M   'P 1'
#
loop_
_entity.id
_entity.type
_entity.pdbx_description
1 polymer ?
#
loop_
_entity_poly.entity_id
_entity_poly.type
_entity_poly.pdbx_seq_one_letter_code
_entity_poly.pdbx_strand_id
1 'polypeptide(L)' 'MGISFQQALGVHPQAVKLRLERTELLTANLANVDTPNFKAKDIDFAREMQRANNAAVDVQYRVPMQPSKMATPWN' A
#
# COMPACT_ATOMS: atom_id res chain seq x y z
N MET A 1 14.61 23.46 12.75
CA MET A 1 13.56 22.75 12.01
C MET A 1 14.22 21.78 11.06
N GLY A 2 14.33 20.51 11.45
CA GLY A 2 14.90 19.46 10.59
C GLY A 2 13.76 18.78 9.85
N ILE A 3 13.73 18.91 8.52
CA ILE A 3 12.81 18.16 7.68
C ILE A 3 13.28 16.71 7.73
N SER A 4 12.59 15.86 8.48
CA SER A 4 12.86 14.43 8.53
C SER A 4 12.63 13.85 7.14
N PHE A 5 13.71 13.42 6.48
CA PHE A 5 13.70 12.93 5.10
C PHE A 5 12.72 11.76 4.91
N GLN A 6 12.49 10.94 5.95
CA GLN A 6 11.45 9.90 5.96
C GLN A 6 10.01 10.45 5.97
N GLN A 7 9.74 11.56 6.63
CA GLN A 7 8.41 12.21 6.64
C GLN A 7 8.16 13.06 5.39
N ALA A 8 9.21 13.66 4.83
CA ALA A 8 9.14 14.36 3.56
C ALA A 8 9.02 13.41 2.36
N LEU A 9 9.52 12.17 2.47
CA LEU A 9 9.43 11.16 1.42
C LEU A 9 8.34 10.10 1.61
N GLY A 10 7.68 9.97 2.77
CA GLY A 10 6.47 9.17 2.96
C GLY A 10 6.35 7.88 2.13
N VAL A 11 5.19 7.65 1.50
CA VAL A 11 4.89 6.51 0.61
C VAL A 11 5.63 6.52 -0.74
N HIS A 12 6.53 7.48 -1.00
CA HIS A 12 7.22 7.59 -2.28
C HIS A 12 8.06 6.37 -2.66
N PRO A 13 8.79 5.68 -1.77
CA PRO A 13 9.58 4.51 -2.16
C PRO A 13 8.72 3.35 -2.68
N GLN A 14 7.58 3.10 -2.04
CA GLN A 14 6.63 2.07 -2.47
C GLN A 14 5.91 2.47 -3.76
N ALA A 15 5.55 3.75 -3.92
CA ALA A 15 4.94 4.26 -5.14
C ALA A 15 5.90 4.19 -6.35
N VAL A 16 7.18 4.51 -6.15
CA VAL A 16 8.22 4.40 -7.19
C VAL A 16 8.42 2.93 -7.59
N LYS A 17 8.47 2.02 -6.62
CA LYS A 17 8.57 0.58 -6.89
C LYS A 17 7.37 0.06 -7.69
N LEU A 18 6.16 0.39 -7.26
CA LEU A 18 4.93 -0.03 -7.96
C LEU A 18 4.87 0.54 -9.39
N ARG A 19 5.36 1.76 -9.58
CA ARG A 19 5.47 2.37 -10.91
C ARG A 19 6.49 1.64 -11.80
N LEU A 20 7.62 1.21 -11.23
CA LEU A 20 8.62 0.41 -11.95
C LEU A 20 8.02 -0.93 -12.41
N GLU A 21 7.39 -1.67 -11.48
CA GLU A 21 6.74 -2.95 -11.79
C GLU A 21 5.68 -2.82 -12.90
N ARG A 22 4.87 -1.76 -12.85
CA ARG A 22 3.91 -1.48 -13.93
C ARG A 22 4.60 -1.21 -15.27
N THR A 23 5.69 -0.45 -15.25
CA THR A 23 6.44 -0.10 -16.45
C THR A 23 7.03 -1.36 -17.09
N GLU A 24 7.55 -2.28 -16.28
CA GLU A 24 8.04 -3.58 -16.76
C GLU A 24 6.94 -4.37 -17.48
N LEU A 25 5.74 -4.45 -16.89
CA LEU A 25 4.60 -5.11 -17.54
C LEU A 25 4.20 -4.44 -18.86
N LEU A 26 4.17 -3.10 -18.91
CA LEU A 26 3.90 -2.37 -20.14
C LEU A 26 4.96 -2.63 -21.21
N THR A 27 6.25 -2.65 -20.83
CA THR A 27 7.34 -2.97 -21.76
C THR A 27 7.25 -4.41 -22.26
N ALA A 28 6.89 -5.36 -21.40
CA ALA A 28 6.68 -6.75 -21.79
C ALA A 28 5.48 -6.90 -22.74
N ASN A 29 4.40 -6.15 -22.51
CA ASN A 29 3.26 -6.12 -23.42
C ASN A 29 3.64 -5.52 -24.77
N LEU A 30 4.41 -4.44 -24.78
CA LEU A 30 4.88 -3.78 -25.99
C LEU A 30 5.83 -4.69 -26.79
N ALA A 31 6.74 -5.39 -26.12
CA ALA A 31 7.67 -6.32 -26.77
C ALA A 31 6.95 -7.51 -27.43
N ASN A 32 5.77 -7.89 -26.93
CA ASN A 32 5.00 -9.01 -27.44
C ASN A 32 3.75 -8.57 -28.22
N VAL A 33 3.62 -7.28 -28.58
CA VAL A 33 2.43 -6.74 -29.25
C VAL A 33 2.14 -7.44 -30.58
N ASP A 34 3.20 -7.83 -31.30
CA ASP A 34 3.11 -8.50 -32.60
C ASP A 34 3.06 -10.04 -32.48
N THR A 35 3.02 -10.59 -31.26
CA THR A 35 2.92 -12.04 -31.07
C THR A 35 1.45 -12.49 -31.03
N PRO A 36 1.01 -13.34 -31.98
CA PRO A 36 -0.38 -13.79 -32.02
C PRO A 36 -0.73 -14.58 -30.76
N ASN A 37 -1.96 -14.36 -30.25
CA ASN A 37 -2.49 -14.94 -29.00
C ASN A 37 -1.85 -14.44 -27.69
N PHE A 38 -1.02 -13.38 -27.71
CA PHE A 38 -0.45 -12.83 -26.48
C PHE A 38 -1.49 -12.08 -25.64
N LYS A 39 -1.46 -12.32 -24.32
CA LYS A 39 -2.38 -11.70 -23.36
C LYS A 39 -1.64 -10.65 -22.55
N ALA A 40 -1.98 -9.39 -22.79
CA ALA A 40 -1.42 -8.27 -22.03
C ALA A 40 -1.79 -8.37 -20.54
N LYS A 41 -0.84 -7.99 -19.68
CA LYS A 41 -1.01 -7.95 -18.22
C LYS A 41 -0.81 -6.52 -17.72
N ASP A 42 -1.64 -6.07 -16.78
CA ASP A 42 -1.46 -4.79 -16.08
C ASP A 42 -1.76 -4.98 -14.59
N ILE A 43 -1.20 -4.09 -13.76
CA ILE A 43 -1.51 -4.00 -12.33
C ILE A 43 -2.39 -2.77 -12.08
N ASP A 44 -3.40 -2.94 -11.21
CA ASP A 44 -4.23 -1.83 -10.77
C ASP A 44 -3.45 -0.97 -9.77
N PHE A 45 -2.70 -0.01 -10.31
CA PHE A 45 -1.86 0.90 -9.54
C PHE A 45 -2.64 1.60 -8.44
N ALA A 46 -3.87 2.03 -8.70
CA ALA A 46 -4.65 2.77 -7.71
C ALA A 46 -4.99 1.90 -6.49
N ARG A 47 -5.40 0.65 -6.72
CA ARG A 47 -5.70 -0.30 -5.64
C ARG A 47 -4.45 -0.70 -4.87
N GLU A 48 -3.34 -0.96 -5.56
CA GLU A 48 -2.09 -1.34 -4.89
C GLU A 48 -1.47 -0.16 -4.11
N MET A 49 -1.57 1.07 -4.61
CA MET A 49 -1.12 2.27 -3.89
C MET A 49 -2.00 2.54 -2.66
N GLN A 50 -3.32 2.32 -2.75
CA GLN A 50 -4.22 2.40 -1.58
C GLN A 50 -3.88 1.34 -0.52
N ARG A 51 -3.56 0.10 -0.95
CA ARG A 51 -3.08 -0.95 -0.03
C ARG A 51 -1.75 -0.58 0.62
N ALA A 52 -0.80 -0.03 -0.14
CA ALA A 52 0.47 0.42 0.38
C ALA A 52 0.32 1.58 1.41
N ASN A 53 -0.61 2.50 1.18
CA ASN A 53 -0.94 3.56 2.14
C ASN A 53 -1.63 3.01 3.40
N ASN A 54 -2.56 2.06 3.24
CA ASN A 54 -3.30 1.45 4.37
C ASN A 54 -2.46 0.41 5.14
N ALA A 55 -1.29 0.01 4.63
CA ALA A 55 -0.34 -0.84 5.35
C ALA A 55 0.38 -0.11 6.50
N ALA A 56 0.08 1.17 6.75
CA ALA A 56 0.22 1.78 8.07
C ALA A 56 -0.77 1.09 9.04
N VAL A 57 -0.42 -0.15 9.40
CA VAL A 57 -1.14 -0.98 10.35
C VAL A 57 -1.34 -0.17 11.62
N ASP A 58 -2.59 0.15 11.95
CA ASP A 58 -2.97 0.55 13.30
C ASP A 58 -2.59 -0.63 14.21
N VAL A 59 -1.42 -0.53 14.85
CA VAL A 59 -0.99 -1.47 15.88
C VAL A 59 -1.94 -1.23 17.04
N GLN A 60 -3.11 -1.86 16.97
CA GLN A 60 -4.00 -2.04 18.10
C GLN A 60 -3.21 -2.89 19.10
N TYR A 61 -2.48 -2.23 19.99
CA TYR A 61 -1.96 -2.82 21.20
C TYR A 61 -3.17 -3.28 22.01
N ARG A 62 -3.65 -4.49 21.72
CA ARG A 62 -4.61 -5.15 22.61
C ARG A 62 -3.85 -5.41 23.89
N VAL A 63 -4.05 -4.55 24.87
CA VAL A 63 -3.61 -4.80 26.25
C VAL A 63 -4.34 -6.08 26.67
N PRO A 64 -3.63 -7.21 26.91
CA PRO A 64 -4.26 -8.51 27.08
C PRO A 64 -5.16 -8.63 28.32
N MET A 65 -5.22 -7.59 29.16
CA MET A 65 -5.88 -7.63 30.47
C MET A 65 -6.63 -6.34 30.80
N GLN A 66 -7.17 -5.60 29.83
CA GLN A 66 -8.04 -4.48 30.17
C GLN A 66 -9.49 -4.97 30.30
N PRO A 67 -10.01 -5.21 31.52
CA PRO A 67 -11.41 -5.53 31.69
C PRO A 67 -12.24 -4.36 31.17
N SER A 68 -13.21 -4.68 30.33
CA SER A 68 -14.25 -3.73 29.91
C SER A 68 -14.82 -3.09 31.16
N LYS A 69 -14.60 -1.79 31.35
CA LYS A 69 -15.25 -1.05 32.43
C LYS A 69 -16.74 -1.04 32.12
N MET A 70 -17.46 -2.01 32.67
CA MET A 70 -18.91 -1.97 32.77
C MET A 70 -19.23 -0.72 33.59
N ALA A 71 -19.83 0.26 32.92
CA ALA A 71 -20.40 1.42 33.56
C ALA A 71 -21.45 0.93 34.57
N THR A 72 -21.19 1.10 35.86
CA THR A 72 -22.23 0.99 36.89
C THR A 72 -22.97 2.32 36.96
N PRO A 73 -24.27 2.39 36.66
CA PRO A 73 -25.06 3.58 36.90
C PRO A 73 -25.75 3.42 38.25
N TRP A 74 -25.18 3.99 39.32
CA TRP A 74 -25.93 4.38 40.51
C TRP A 74 -25.20 5.51 41.23
N ASN A 75 -25.55 6.75 40.83
CA ASN A 75 -25.88 7.84 41.76
C ASN A 75 -26.77 8.85 41.03
#